data_AF-A0A364NSA4-F1
#
_entry.id   AF-A0A364NSA4-F1
#
_cell.length_a   1.000
_cell.length_b   1.000
_cell.length_c   1.000
_cell.angle_alpha   90.00
_cell.angle_beta   90.00
_cell.angle_gamma   90.00
#
_symmetry.space_group_name_H-M   'P 1'
#
loop_
_entity.id
_entity.type
_entity.pdbx_description
1 polymer ?
#
loop_
_entity_poly.entity_id
_entity_poly.type
_entity_poly.pdbx_seq_one_letter_code
_entity_poly.pdbx_strand_id
1 'polypeptide(L)'
;MSNEKINSMMKDNHLITRLENGYMLRKTTNGSIYQDFFGFTRFGSEESALEAAKEQRALLLSETSDYISFQKTNINNKTGVVGTSLLIAKNKDSNVIINTRCQMPVGGKTQSFSFSVKTYGLWKAFELAVRHRNQYVANNNGEPVDVEEAFKVFIDYYVERMKQEQDFTIKGDLFTQIIAMIESSSTPEKIVFFARNSMVNIIN
;
A
#
# COMPACT_ATOMS: atom_id res chain seq x y z
N MET A 1 -32.35 -21.77 17.16
CA MET A 1 -31.51 -21.33 16.02
C MET A 1 -30.05 -21.62 16.38
N SER A 2 -29.28 -22.25 15.49
CA SER A 2 -27.87 -22.59 15.75
C SER A 2 -26.95 -21.35 15.67
N ASN A 3 -25.86 -21.33 16.44
CA ASN A 3 -24.88 -20.25 16.45
C ASN A 3 -24.22 -20.00 15.08
N GLU A 4 -24.17 -21.01 14.20
CA GLU A 4 -23.69 -20.88 12.82
C GLU A 4 -24.63 -20.02 11.95
N LYS A 5 -25.95 -20.12 12.14
CA LYS A 5 -26.93 -19.30 11.41
C LYS A 5 -26.87 -17.83 11.84
N ILE A 6 -26.60 -17.58 13.12
CA ILE A 6 -26.45 -16.22 13.68
C ILE A 6 -25.14 -15.59 13.17
N ASN A 7 -24.04 -16.34 13.15
CA ASN A 7 -22.76 -15.85 12.60
C ASN A 7 -22.78 -15.64 11.07
N SER A 8 -23.53 -16.46 10.33
CA SER A 8 -23.77 -16.26 8.90
C SER A 8 -24.62 -15.01 8.63
N MET A 9 -25.74 -14.82 9.36
CA MET A 9 -26.58 -13.63 9.22
C MET A 9 -25.86 -12.34 9.64
N MET A 10 -24.98 -12.38 10.64
CA MET A 10 -24.18 -11.21 11.05
C MET A 10 -23.12 -10.82 10.02
N LYS A 11 -22.55 -11.77 9.27
CA LYS A 11 -21.65 -11.46 8.14
C LYS A 11 -22.41 -10.87 6.94
N ASP A 12 -23.64 -11.33 6.70
CA ASP A 12 -24.41 -10.93 5.51
C ASP A 12 -24.98 -9.52 5.56
N ASN A 13 -25.18 -8.93 6.74
CA ASN A 13 -25.79 -7.59 6.87
C ASN A 13 -24.88 -6.50 7.45
N HIS A 14 -23.56 -6.68 7.50
CA HIS A 14 -22.63 -5.71 8.11
C HIS A 14 -22.66 -4.29 7.52
N LEU A 15 -23.30 -4.08 6.36
CA LEU A 15 -23.47 -2.77 5.70
C LEU A 15 -24.86 -2.15 5.96
N ILE A 16 -25.81 -2.91 6.51
CA ILE A 16 -27.20 -2.48 6.72
C ILE A 16 -27.43 -2.32 8.22
N THR A 17 -27.74 -1.11 8.66
CA THR A 17 -28.07 -0.78 10.06
C THR A 17 -29.57 -0.55 10.20
N ARG A 18 -30.21 -1.22 11.16
CA ARG A 18 -31.61 -0.95 11.51
C ARG A 18 -31.70 0.38 12.27
N LEU A 19 -32.64 1.23 11.85
CA LEU A 19 -33.02 2.48 12.51
C LEU A 19 -34.50 2.38 12.97
N GLU A 20 -34.95 3.38 13.72
CA GLU A 20 -36.34 3.42 14.25
C GLU A 20 -37.40 3.33 13.14
N ASN A 21 -37.16 4.00 12.00
CA ASN A 21 -38.14 4.15 10.92
C ASN A 21 -37.68 3.54 9.59
N GLY A 22 -36.65 2.68 9.59
CA GLY A 22 -36.09 2.15 8.36
C GLY A 22 -34.76 1.41 8.51
N TYR A 23 -34.11 1.19 7.39
CA TYR A 23 -32.76 0.66 7.30
C TYR A 23 -31.82 1.64 6.61
N MET A 24 -30.58 1.71 7.08
CA MET A 24 -29.51 2.52 6.50
C MET A 24 -28.45 1.60 5.91
N LEU A 25 -28.26 1.66 4.59
CA LEU A 25 -27.14 1.03 3.90
C LEU A 25 -25.97 2.02 3.89
N ARG A 26 -24.78 1.59 4.36
CA ARG A 26 -23.55 2.38 4.29
C ARG A 26 -22.40 1.52 3.80
N LYS A 27 -21.68 1.98 2.78
CA LYS A 27 -20.40 1.41 2.35
C LYS A 27 -19.42 2.53 2.03
N THR A 28 -18.20 2.41 2.55
CA THR A 28 -17.09 3.28 2.16
C THR A 28 -16.19 2.50 1.20
N THR A 29 -15.88 3.06 0.04
CA THR A 29 -14.95 2.47 -0.93
C THR A 29 -14.19 3.57 -1.64
N ASN A 30 -12.86 3.47 -1.68
CA ASN A 30 -11.96 4.45 -2.30
C ASN A 30 -12.17 5.90 -1.81
N GLY A 31 -12.48 6.08 -0.52
CA GLY A 31 -12.76 7.39 0.06
C GLY A 31 -14.14 7.98 -0.28
N SER A 32 -14.90 7.31 -1.15
CA SER A 32 -16.30 7.64 -1.41
C SER A 32 -17.21 6.92 -0.43
N ILE A 33 -18.26 7.60 0.04
CA ILE A 33 -19.26 7.06 0.95
C ILE A 33 -20.56 6.87 0.15
N TYR A 34 -20.98 5.61 0.02
CA TYR A 34 -22.28 5.23 -0.53
C TYR A 34 -23.24 5.06 0.63
N GLN A 35 -24.33 5.81 0.62
CA GLN A 35 -25.33 5.77 1.68
C GLN A 35 -26.74 5.88 1.11
N ASP A 36 -27.60 4.92 1.45
CA ASP A 36 -29.01 4.92 1.10
C ASP A 36 -29.89 4.58 2.31
N PHE A 37 -31.07 5.20 2.37
CA PHE A 37 -32.05 4.97 3.44
C PHE A 37 -33.35 4.37 2.91
N PHE A 38 -33.81 3.32 3.58
CA PHE A 38 -34.97 2.52 3.22
C PHE A 38 -36.02 2.62 4.34
N GLY A 39 -36.93 3.59 4.23
CA GLY A 39 -37.94 3.87 5.26
C GLY A 39 -39.15 2.94 5.20
N PHE A 40 -39.66 2.52 6.36
CA PHE A 40 -40.81 1.59 6.46
C PHE A 40 -42.05 2.13 5.75
N THR A 41 -42.36 3.42 5.90
CA THR A 41 -43.51 4.05 5.24
C THR A 41 -43.38 4.07 3.72
N ARG A 42 -42.17 4.28 3.20
CA ARG A 42 -41.92 4.35 1.75
C ARG A 42 -42.04 2.98 1.09
N PHE A 43 -41.60 1.93 1.79
CA PHE A 43 -41.60 0.55 1.28
C PHE A 43 -42.80 -0.27 1.78
N GLY A 44 -43.69 0.31 2.58
CA GLY A 44 -44.96 -0.28 3.02
C GLY A 44 -44.88 -1.14 4.28
N SER A 45 -43.75 -1.81 4.53
CA SER A 45 -43.52 -2.57 5.77
C SER A 45 -42.04 -2.58 6.16
N GLU A 46 -41.78 -3.08 7.38
CA GLU A 46 -40.41 -3.37 7.81
C GLU A 46 -39.75 -4.41 6.90
N GLU A 47 -40.42 -5.52 6.59
CA GLU A 47 -39.84 -6.56 5.73
C GLU A 47 -39.52 -6.03 4.32
N SER A 48 -40.42 -5.25 3.75
CA SER A 48 -40.25 -4.69 2.40
C SER A 48 -39.08 -3.71 2.33
N ALA A 49 -38.88 -2.90 3.36
CA ALA A 49 -37.73 -2.00 3.47
C ALA A 49 -36.41 -2.77 3.62
N LEU A 50 -36.42 -3.90 4.34
CA LEU A 50 -35.25 -4.75 4.50
C LEU A 50 -34.84 -5.43 3.19
N GLU A 51 -35.80 -5.98 2.45
CA GLU A 51 -35.53 -6.62 1.16
C GLU A 51 -34.98 -5.60 0.14
N ALA A 52 -35.56 -4.40 0.07
CA ALA A 52 -35.04 -3.32 -0.76
C ALA A 52 -33.59 -2.94 -0.38
N ALA A 53 -33.28 -2.88 0.92
CA ALA A 53 -31.92 -2.60 1.39
C ALA A 53 -30.92 -3.72 1.01
N LYS A 54 -31.35 -4.99 1.03
CA LYS A 54 -30.53 -6.14 0.62
C LYS A 54 -30.28 -6.15 -0.89
N GLU A 55 -31.29 -5.86 -1.69
CA GLU A 55 -31.16 -5.76 -3.16
C GLU A 55 -30.17 -4.65 -3.53
N GLN A 56 -30.34 -3.45 -2.96
CA GLN A 56 -29.40 -2.35 -3.19
C GLN A 56 -27.99 -2.69 -2.71
N ARG A 57 -27.85 -3.40 -1.58
CA ARG A 57 -26.55 -3.89 -1.12
C ARG A 57 -25.94 -4.85 -2.14
N ALA A 58 -26.69 -5.77 -2.70
CA ALA A 58 -26.19 -6.71 -3.69
C ALA A 58 -25.70 -5.99 -4.95
N LEU A 59 -26.48 -5.03 -5.45
CA LEU A 59 -26.08 -4.15 -6.56
C LEU A 59 -24.81 -3.37 -6.23
N LEU A 60 -24.78 -2.71 -5.07
CA LEU A 60 -23.63 -1.95 -4.61
C LEU A 60 -22.40 -2.84 -4.47
N LEU A 61 -22.54 -4.07 -3.97
CA LEU A 61 -21.45 -5.03 -3.88
C LEU A 61 -20.97 -5.53 -5.24
N SER A 62 -21.86 -5.73 -6.22
CA SER A 62 -21.47 -6.10 -7.58
C SER A 62 -20.82 -4.94 -8.33
N GLU A 63 -21.29 -3.72 -8.12
CA GLU A 63 -20.68 -2.53 -8.72
C GLU A 63 -19.33 -2.23 -8.09
N THR A 64 -19.17 -2.49 -6.79
CA THR A 64 -17.94 -2.19 -6.06
C THR A 64 -17.01 -3.41 -5.87
N SER A 65 -17.33 -4.59 -6.42
CA SER A 65 -16.56 -5.82 -6.20
C SER A 65 -15.15 -5.74 -6.73
N ASP A 66 -14.96 -4.97 -7.80
CA ASP A 66 -13.70 -4.87 -8.52
C ASP A 66 -12.89 -3.66 -8.06
N TYR A 67 -13.43 -2.84 -7.16
CA TYR A 67 -12.76 -1.65 -6.67
C TYR A 67 -11.78 -2.02 -5.55
N ILE A 68 -10.52 -2.06 -5.93
CA ILE A 68 -9.42 -2.19 -4.98
C ILE A 68 -9.11 -0.82 -4.40
N SER A 69 -9.38 -0.65 -3.11
CA SER A 69 -8.99 0.55 -2.38
C SER A 69 -7.50 0.55 -2.12
N PHE A 70 -6.78 1.45 -2.79
CA PHE A 70 -5.41 1.77 -2.42
C PHE A 70 -5.39 2.81 -1.31
N GLN A 71 -4.69 2.48 -0.24
CA GLN A 71 -4.30 3.48 0.73
C GLN A 71 -3.35 4.48 0.05
N LYS A 72 -3.78 5.74 -0.08
CA LYS A 72 -2.95 6.82 -0.66
C LYS A 72 -1.82 7.25 0.26
N THR A 73 -2.04 7.18 1.58
CA THR A 73 -1.08 7.61 2.61
C THR A 73 -0.97 6.58 3.72
N ASN A 74 0.26 6.26 4.12
CA ASN A 74 0.52 5.43 5.29
C ASN A 74 1.58 6.14 6.15
N ILE A 75 1.18 6.62 7.33
CA ILE A 75 2.08 7.35 8.25
C ILE A 75 3.30 6.54 8.68
N ASN A 76 3.21 5.21 8.64
CA ASN A 76 4.31 4.31 8.98
C ASN A 76 5.20 3.98 7.78
N ASN A 77 4.78 4.32 6.55
CA ASN A 77 5.60 4.12 5.36
C ASN A 77 6.61 5.26 5.21
N LYS A 78 7.88 4.95 5.44
CA LYS A 78 8.97 5.92 5.30
C LYS A 78 9.60 5.94 3.90
N THR A 79 9.19 5.06 3.00
CA THR A 79 9.78 4.92 1.66
C THR A 79 9.17 5.86 0.61
N GLY A 80 8.16 6.64 0.97
CA GLY A 80 7.50 7.59 0.06
C GLY A 80 6.43 6.98 -0.86
N VAL A 81 6.33 5.64 -0.96
CA VAL A 81 5.30 4.97 -1.77
C VAL A 81 4.57 3.92 -0.95
N VAL A 82 3.24 4.03 -0.88
CA VAL A 82 2.43 3.06 -0.13
C VAL A 82 2.47 1.68 -0.81
N GLY A 83 2.81 0.69 0.00
CA GLY A 83 3.00 -0.67 -0.45
C GLY A 83 4.42 -0.95 -0.93
N THR A 84 5.35 0.01 -0.90
CA THR A 84 6.79 -0.28 -1.04
C THR A 84 7.47 -0.32 0.31
N SER A 85 8.57 -1.06 0.42
CA SER A 85 9.39 -1.11 1.64
C SER A 85 10.85 -1.45 1.35
N LEU A 86 11.73 -1.14 2.31
CA LEU A 86 13.13 -1.54 2.31
C LEU A 86 13.33 -2.68 3.30
N LEU A 87 13.80 -3.83 2.83
CA LEU A 87 14.21 -4.96 3.65
C LEU A 87 15.72 -4.98 3.78
N ILE A 88 16.20 -4.94 5.01
CA ILE A 88 17.61 -5.10 5.36
C ILE A 88 17.69 -6.23 6.39
N ALA A 89 18.43 -7.28 6.08
CA ALA A 89 18.57 -8.44 6.97
C ALA A 89 19.93 -9.11 6.76
N LYS A 90 20.35 -9.97 7.68
CA LYS A 90 21.45 -10.91 7.46
C LYS A 90 20.88 -12.28 7.09
N ASN A 91 21.52 -12.95 6.12
CA ASN A 91 21.20 -14.34 5.78
C ASN A 91 21.83 -15.30 6.80
N LYS A 92 21.62 -16.62 6.63
CA LYS A 92 22.20 -17.64 7.53
C LYS A 92 23.73 -17.61 7.59
N ASP A 93 24.37 -17.16 6.51
CA ASP A 93 25.82 -17.04 6.38
C ASP A 93 26.33 -15.65 6.83
N SER A 94 25.49 -14.88 7.53
CA SER A 94 25.77 -13.50 7.98
C SER A 94 26.01 -12.46 6.88
N ASN A 95 25.72 -12.80 5.61
CA ASN A 95 25.76 -11.83 4.51
C ASN A 95 24.56 -10.89 4.59
N VAL A 96 24.79 -9.60 4.34
CA VAL A 96 23.73 -8.60 4.31
C VAL A 96 22.90 -8.75 3.03
N ILE A 97 21.59 -8.77 3.19
CA ILE A 97 20.60 -8.75 2.13
C ILE A 97 19.91 -7.39 2.20
N ILE A 98 19.94 -6.67 1.08
CA ILE A 98 19.23 -5.41 0.90
C ILE A 98 18.29 -5.56 -0.29
N ASN A 99 16.98 -5.51 -0.03
CA ASN A 99 15.95 -5.60 -1.07
C ASN A 99 14.99 -4.42 -0.96
N THR A 100 14.61 -3.86 -2.10
CA THR A 100 13.39 -3.06 -2.20
C THR A 100 12.23 -4.00 -2.49
N ARG A 101 11.09 -3.77 -1.84
CA ARG A 101 9.92 -4.64 -1.97
C ARG A 101 8.71 -3.82 -2.38
N CYS A 102 7.79 -4.45 -3.10
CA CYS A 102 6.46 -3.91 -3.30
C CYS A 102 5.39 -4.96 -2.97
N GLN A 103 4.26 -4.48 -2.48
CA GLN A 103 3.07 -5.25 -2.14
C GLN A 103 1.93 -4.84 -3.06
N MET A 104 1.20 -5.83 -3.56
CA MET A 104 0.01 -5.64 -4.37
C MET A 104 -1.08 -6.60 -3.90
N PRO A 105 -2.32 -6.12 -3.70
CA PRO A 105 -3.44 -7.05 -3.59
C PRO A 105 -3.58 -7.78 -4.93
N VAL A 106 -3.93 -9.06 -4.98
CA VAL A 106 -4.22 -9.83 -6.19
C VAL A 106 -5.26 -10.87 -5.78
N GLY A 107 -6.47 -10.78 -6.32
CA GLY A 107 -7.56 -11.72 -6.00
C GLY A 107 -7.87 -11.82 -4.50
N GLY A 108 -7.92 -10.68 -3.79
CA GLY A 108 -8.18 -10.62 -2.35
C GLY A 108 -7.01 -11.06 -1.44
N LYS A 109 -5.85 -11.41 -1.99
CA LYS A 109 -4.63 -11.75 -1.23
C LYS A 109 -3.54 -10.72 -1.49
N THR A 110 -2.64 -10.49 -0.54
CA THR A 110 -1.46 -9.63 -0.78
C THR A 110 -0.31 -10.46 -1.32
N GLN A 111 0.16 -10.14 -2.53
CA GLN A 111 1.41 -10.63 -3.09
C GLN A 111 2.53 -9.63 -2.84
N SER A 112 3.77 -10.12 -2.72
CA SER A 112 4.95 -9.27 -2.58
C SER A 112 6.05 -9.65 -3.55
N PHE A 113 6.62 -8.64 -4.20
CA PHE A 113 7.80 -8.78 -5.06
C PHE A 113 8.99 -8.11 -4.38
N SER A 114 10.19 -8.65 -4.60
CA SER A 114 11.42 -8.15 -4.00
C SER A 114 12.49 -8.02 -5.07
N PHE A 115 13.19 -6.88 -5.09
CA PHE A 115 14.27 -6.58 -6.03
C PHE A 115 15.56 -6.39 -5.24
N SER A 116 16.54 -7.23 -5.54
CA SER A 116 17.83 -7.25 -4.86
C SER A 116 18.67 -6.04 -5.25
N VAL A 117 19.09 -5.24 -4.27
CA VAL A 117 20.02 -4.12 -4.49
C VAL A 117 21.37 -4.64 -4.97
N LYS A 118 21.81 -5.83 -4.50
CA LYS A 118 23.05 -6.45 -5.00
C LYS A 118 22.99 -6.78 -6.50
N THR A 119 21.81 -7.11 -7.03
CA THR A 119 21.62 -7.50 -8.44
C THR A 119 21.41 -6.29 -9.34
N TYR A 120 20.60 -5.32 -8.89
CA TYR A 120 20.16 -4.22 -9.75
C TYR A 120 20.83 -2.88 -9.43
N GLY A 121 21.43 -2.73 -8.26
CA GLY A 121 21.81 -1.43 -7.70
C GLY A 121 20.64 -0.74 -6.99
N LEU A 122 20.96 0.23 -6.12
CA LEU A 122 20.00 0.85 -5.21
C LEU A 122 18.85 1.57 -5.95
N TRP A 123 19.21 2.47 -6.88
CA TRP A 123 18.25 3.19 -7.71
C TRP A 123 17.34 2.22 -8.49
N LYS A 124 17.95 1.30 -9.25
CA LYS A 124 17.20 0.41 -10.13
C LYS A 124 16.29 -0.55 -9.38
N ALA A 125 16.74 -1.08 -8.25
CA ALA A 125 15.90 -1.92 -7.39
C ALA A 125 14.67 -1.13 -6.90
N PHE A 126 14.84 0.11 -6.46
CA PHE A 126 13.71 0.96 -6.06
C PHE A 126 12.78 1.26 -7.24
N GLU A 127 13.34 1.68 -8.38
CA GLU A 127 12.59 1.97 -9.60
C GLU A 127 11.71 0.78 -10.01
N LEU A 128 12.26 -0.44 -10.00
CA LEU A 128 11.53 -1.66 -10.32
C LEU A 128 10.38 -1.93 -9.33
N ALA A 129 10.61 -1.73 -8.03
CA ALA A 129 9.58 -1.90 -7.02
C ALA A 129 8.40 -0.93 -7.22
N VAL A 130 8.70 0.36 -7.46
CA VAL A 130 7.69 1.39 -7.70
C VAL A 130 6.98 1.15 -9.03
N ARG A 131 7.69 0.80 -10.11
CA ARG A 131 7.07 0.51 -11.41
C ARG A 131 6.13 -0.69 -11.34
N HIS A 132 6.53 -1.78 -10.69
CA HIS A 132 5.64 -2.92 -10.47
C HIS A 132 4.40 -2.53 -9.67
N ARG A 133 4.56 -1.65 -8.67
CA ARG A 133 3.44 -1.13 -7.90
C ARG A 133 2.51 -0.26 -8.74
N ASN A 134 3.06 0.66 -9.54
CA ASN A 134 2.32 1.56 -10.40
C ASN A 134 1.53 0.82 -11.48
N GLN A 135 2.09 -0.23 -12.08
CA GLN A 135 1.34 -1.09 -13.01
C GLN A 135 0.07 -1.64 -12.36
N TYR A 136 0.20 -2.11 -11.11
CA TYR A 136 -0.96 -2.60 -10.37
C TYR A 136 -1.96 -1.49 -10.03
N VAL A 137 -1.46 -0.34 -9.57
CA VAL A 137 -2.30 0.80 -9.16
C VAL A 137 -3.06 1.38 -10.35
N ALA A 138 -2.40 1.57 -11.49
CA ALA A 138 -3.01 2.08 -12.71
C ALA A 138 -4.11 1.14 -13.26
N ASN A 139 -3.88 -0.18 -13.22
CA ASN A 139 -4.87 -1.18 -13.63
C ASN A 139 -6.14 -1.19 -12.76
N ASN A 140 -6.11 -0.49 -11.63
CA ASN A 140 -7.19 -0.45 -10.64
C ASN A 140 -7.62 0.99 -10.34
N ASN A 141 -7.53 1.89 -11.33
CA ASN A 141 -7.96 3.29 -11.28
C ASN A 141 -7.30 4.14 -10.19
N GLY A 142 -6.14 3.74 -9.69
CA GLY A 142 -5.33 4.58 -8.81
C GLY A 142 -4.36 5.46 -9.59
N GLU A 143 -3.90 6.53 -8.95
CA GLU A 143 -2.89 7.43 -9.52
C GLU A 143 -1.49 6.83 -9.35
N PRO A 144 -0.72 6.62 -10.43
CA PRO A 144 0.66 6.16 -10.33
C PRO A 144 1.53 7.24 -9.67
N VAL A 145 2.55 6.80 -8.93
CA VAL A 145 3.49 7.71 -8.26
C VAL A 145 4.68 8.02 -9.17
N ASP A 146 5.12 9.28 -9.19
CA ASP A 146 6.36 9.66 -9.84
C ASP A 146 7.55 8.99 -9.15
N VAL A 147 8.33 8.22 -9.91
CA VAL A 147 9.40 7.39 -9.35
C VAL A 147 10.57 8.23 -8.84
N GLU A 148 10.89 9.35 -9.50
CA GLU A 148 12.01 10.20 -9.11
C GLU A 148 11.69 10.99 -7.84
N GLU A 149 10.49 11.57 -7.75
CA GLU A 149 10.05 12.30 -6.56
C GLU A 149 9.90 11.35 -5.36
N ALA A 150 9.38 10.14 -5.60
CA ALA A 150 9.35 9.11 -4.57
C ALA A 150 10.75 8.72 -4.09
N PHE A 151 11.73 8.68 -5.01
CA PHE A 151 13.09 8.32 -4.65
C PHE A 151 13.77 9.35 -3.75
N LYS A 152 13.44 10.64 -3.89
CA LYS A 152 13.92 11.68 -2.95
C LYS A 152 13.57 11.34 -1.50
N VAL A 153 12.32 10.95 -1.25
CA VAL A 153 11.88 10.54 0.09
C VAL A 153 12.57 9.23 0.52
N PHE A 154 12.68 8.27 -0.41
CA PHE A 154 13.33 7.00 -0.14
C PHE A 154 14.81 7.16 0.24
N ILE A 155 15.56 8.01 -0.46
CA ILE A 155 17.00 8.15 -0.23
C ILE A 155 17.28 8.85 1.10
N ASP A 156 16.47 9.81 1.50
CA ASP A 156 16.52 10.42 2.84
C ASP A 156 16.28 9.35 3.93
N TYR A 157 15.25 8.51 3.76
CA TYR A 157 14.99 7.40 4.67
C TYR A 157 16.13 6.37 4.70
N TYR A 158 16.70 6.04 3.54
CA TYR A 158 17.80 5.08 3.41
C TYR A 158 19.03 5.57 4.19
N VAL A 159 19.38 6.84 4.01
CA VAL A 159 20.46 7.52 4.71
C VAL A 159 20.23 7.55 6.21
N GLU A 160 19.04 7.92 6.67
CA GLU A 160 18.70 7.93 8.09
C GLU A 160 18.77 6.53 8.70
N ARG A 161 18.30 5.51 7.97
CA ARG A 161 18.38 4.11 8.41
C ARG A 161 19.84 3.66 8.54
N MET A 162 20.71 4.04 7.60
CA MET A 162 22.15 3.77 7.64
C MET A 162 22.82 4.48 8.84
N LYS A 163 22.45 5.72 9.14
CA LYS A 163 22.96 6.47 10.30
C LYS A 163 22.65 5.79 11.62
N GLN A 164 21.41 5.32 11.76
CA GLN A 164 20.88 4.68 12.97
C GLN A 164 21.36 3.23 13.15
N GLU A 165 21.91 2.60 12.11
CA GLU A 165 22.36 1.22 12.15
C GLU A 165 23.60 1.06 13.05
N GLN A 166 23.51 0.09 13.97
CA GLN A 166 24.56 -0.21 14.95
C GLN A 166 25.48 -1.34 14.45
N ASP A 167 24.95 -2.22 13.59
CA ASP A 167 25.74 -3.28 12.98
C ASP A 167 26.64 -2.70 11.88
N PHE A 168 27.95 -2.64 12.15
CA PHE A 168 28.94 -2.06 11.23
C PHE A 168 28.98 -2.76 9.86
N THR A 169 28.66 -4.05 9.78
CA THR A 169 28.58 -4.76 8.50
C THR A 169 27.39 -4.27 7.69
N ILE A 170 26.22 -4.17 8.31
CA ILE A 170 25.02 -3.64 7.64
C ILE A 170 25.24 -2.18 7.22
N LYS A 171 25.77 -1.36 8.13
CA LYS A 171 26.07 0.04 7.86
C LYS A 171 27.06 0.22 6.71
N GLY A 172 28.13 -0.59 6.69
CA GLY A 172 29.13 -0.59 5.63
C GLY A 172 28.54 -0.99 4.28
N ASP A 173 27.68 -2.01 4.24
CA ASP A 173 27.01 -2.41 3.01
C ASP A 173 26.04 -1.34 2.51
N LEU A 174 25.24 -0.73 3.39
CA LEU A 174 24.36 0.38 3.02
C LEU A 174 25.16 1.56 2.43
N PHE A 175 26.26 1.93 3.08
CA PHE A 175 27.16 2.97 2.59
C PHE A 175 27.76 2.61 1.22
N THR A 176 28.21 1.38 1.05
CA THR A 176 28.78 0.90 -0.23
C THR A 176 27.75 0.98 -1.36
N GLN A 177 26.49 0.62 -1.10
CA GLN A 177 25.45 0.67 -2.13
C GLN A 177 25.10 2.11 -2.56
N ILE A 178 25.10 3.08 -1.64
CA ILE A 178 24.84 4.48 -2.02
C ILE A 178 26.01 5.08 -2.82
N ILE A 179 27.26 4.76 -2.46
CA ILE A 179 28.44 5.19 -3.23
C ILE A 179 28.44 4.56 -4.63
N ALA A 180 28.23 3.24 -4.71
CA ALA A 180 28.15 2.55 -6.00
C ALA A 180 27.04 3.11 -6.90
N MET A 181 25.91 3.52 -6.32
CA MET A 181 24.84 4.18 -7.08
C MET A 181 25.25 5.57 -7.57
N ILE A 182 25.95 6.38 -6.74
CA ILE A 182 26.43 7.72 -7.10
C ILE A 182 27.48 7.67 -8.21
N GLU A 183 28.34 6.65 -8.21
CA GLU A 183 29.43 6.47 -9.18
C GLU A 183 28.98 5.78 -10.48
N SER A 184 27.83 5.11 -10.45
CA SER A 184 27.28 4.42 -11.61
C SER A 184 26.83 5.39 -12.71
N SER A 185 27.37 5.23 -13.91
CA SER A 185 26.96 5.97 -15.12
C SER A 185 25.53 5.64 -15.59
N SER A 186 24.92 4.58 -15.06
CA SER A 186 23.53 4.22 -15.34
C SER A 186 22.52 4.89 -14.41
N THR A 187 22.98 5.59 -13.36
CA THR A 187 22.12 6.35 -12.46
C THR A 187 21.88 7.75 -13.05
N PRO A 188 20.63 8.21 -13.20
CA PRO A 188 20.35 9.55 -13.70
C PRO A 188 20.97 10.65 -12.81
N GLU A 189 21.49 11.72 -13.42
CA GLU A 189 22.16 12.80 -12.67
C GLU A 189 21.30 13.42 -11.58
N LYS A 190 19.99 13.58 -11.83
CA LYS A 190 19.03 14.08 -10.83
C LYS A 190 18.94 13.17 -9.60
N ILE A 191 19.02 11.85 -9.80
CA ILE A 191 19.03 10.86 -8.71
C ILE A 191 20.35 10.91 -7.94
N VAL A 192 21.48 11.07 -8.64
CA VAL A 192 22.79 11.28 -8.02
C VAL A 192 22.79 12.56 -7.17
N PHE A 193 22.21 13.64 -7.68
CA PHE A 193 22.07 14.91 -6.97
C PHE A 193 21.28 14.76 -5.67
N PHE A 194 20.15 14.06 -5.70
CA PHE A 194 19.37 13.76 -4.48
C PHE A 194 20.21 13.00 -3.46
N ALA A 195 20.88 11.92 -3.87
CA ALA A 195 21.69 11.11 -2.96
C ALA A 195 22.84 11.90 -2.33
N ARG A 196 23.53 12.74 -3.10
CA ARG A 196 24.60 13.60 -2.57
C ARG A 196 24.09 14.58 -1.53
N ASN A 197 22.96 15.23 -1.78
CA ASN A 197 22.37 16.16 -0.83
C ASN A 197 21.95 15.48 0.47
N SER A 198 21.31 14.30 0.39
CA SER A 198 20.95 13.51 1.57
C SER A 198 22.18 13.09 2.37
N MET A 199 23.28 12.75 1.71
CA MET A 199 24.54 12.37 2.36
C MET A 199 25.24 13.54 3.06
N VAL A 200 25.19 14.76 2.50
CA VAL A 200 25.78 15.97 3.11
C VAL A 200 25.12 16.28 4.46
N ASN A 201 23.82 16.03 4.59
CA ASN A 201 23.07 16.24 5.83
C ASN A 201 23.47 15.28 6.97
N ILE A 202 24.34 14.29 6.71
CA ILE A 202 24.86 13.36 7.73
C ILE A 202 26.16 13.89 8.36
N ILE A 203 26.95 14.64 7.59
CA ILE A 203 28.32 15.03 7.98
C ILE A 203 28.33 16.26 8.90
N ASN A 204 27.24 17.03 8.90
CA ASN A 204 27.01 18.17 9.79
C ASN A 204 26.14 17.78 10.98
#